data_AF-A0A671URH2-F1
#
_entry.id   AF-A0A671URH2-F1
#
_cell.length_a   1.000
_cell.length_b   1.000
_cell.length_c   1.000
_cell.angle_alpha   90.00
_cell.angle_beta   90.00
_cell.angle_gamma   90.00
#
_symmetry.space_group_name_H-M   'P 1'
#
loop_
_entity.id
_entity.type
_entity.pdbx_description
1 polymer ?
#
loop_
_entity_poly.entity_id
_entity_poly.type
_entity_poly.pdbx_seq_one_letter_code
_entity_poly.pdbx_strand_id
1 'polypeptide(L)'
;MHQFRQDTGTIRPVRRSFYDPASAPGQGWQWEWENDAGTWTPYDMEVAIAIESAHSRKQPCLDLTPLGFCYLIDFQNMTQVNRQSQRCRRLQRRPCSCQQCMLVLSVKTNTGGAGGGGASIQTLGRRSLTMQRTKNAAPVTSKPLSPSKSATLGQGQHRPTLQRIAMAQSRALIASGVPTVPVKNLNGSSPVHPALAGITGILMSAAALPVCLTRPPKLVLHPPPVSKSDIKPVPGFGHCCRKTTKKQARKGKTPEEVVKKYLQKVKSSPEEDCTICMEPLGGPSGYKGPGVGPVSRAESVGRLTQCGHQYHFQCLVAMYNNGNKDGSLQCPTCKTIYGVKTGNQPAGKMEYHVIPHSIPGHPDCKTIRIIYNIPPGIQGPEHPNPGKPFTARGFPRHCYLPDSEKGRKVLRLLLVAWDRRLIFSVGTSSTTGESDTVIWNEVHHKTEFGSNLTGHGFPDPGHLDNVLEELRAQGIEEDDGLMEK
;
A
#
# COMPACT_ATOMS: atom_id res chain seq x y z
N MET A 1 -18.95 7.37 -4.49
CA MET A 1 -20.30 7.95 -4.27
C MET A 1 -20.21 9.43 -4.62
N HIS A 2 -21.33 10.13 -4.84
CA HIS A 2 -21.33 11.57 -5.11
C HIS A 2 -22.30 12.29 -4.18
N GLN A 3 -21.91 13.46 -3.69
CA GLN A 3 -22.78 14.43 -3.04
C GLN A 3 -23.16 15.49 -4.08
N PHE A 4 -24.45 15.81 -4.17
CA PHE A 4 -24.97 16.89 -5.00
C PHE A 4 -25.52 17.99 -4.09
N ARG A 5 -25.03 19.22 -4.25
CA ARG A 5 -25.46 20.38 -3.47
C ARG A 5 -26.52 21.14 -4.28
N GLN A 6 -27.80 20.98 -3.92
CA GLN A 6 -28.96 21.39 -4.73
C GLN A 6 -29.01 22.90 -5.01
N ASP A 7 -28.55 23.71 -4.07
CA ASP A 7 -28.52 25.19 -4.13
C ASP A 7 -27.51 25.79 -5.13
N THR A 8 -26.50 25.02 -5.54
CA THR A 8 -25.33 25.48 -6.30
C THR A 8 -25.03 24.58 -7.50
N GLY A 9 -25.82 23.52 -7.70
CA GLY A 9 -25.59 22.49 -8.73
C GLY A 9 -24.30 21.67 -8.53
N THR A 10 -23.53 21.88 -7.46
CA THR A 10 -22.18 21.33 -7.37
C THR A 10 -22.19 19.84 -7.00
N ILE A 11 -21.62 19.01 -7.89
CA ILE A 11 -21.37 17.59 -7.65
C ILE A 11 -19.94 17.42 -7.11
N ARG A 12 -19.77 16.63 -6.03
CA ARG A 12 -18.45 16.30 -5.46
C ARG A 12 -18.36 14.80 -5.17
N PRO A 13 -17.23 14.13 -5.49
CA PRO A 13 -17.03 12.74 -5.11
C PRO A 13 -16.87 12.61 -3.59
N VAL A 14 -17.50 11.58 -3.04
CA VAL A 14 -17.45 11.21 -1.61
C VAL A 14 -17.33 9.70 -1.45
N ARG A 15 -16.81 9.28 -0.30
CA ARG A 15 -16.79 7.90 0.19
C ARG A 15 -17.48 7.83 1.55
N ARG A 16 -18.01 6.67 1.92
CA ARG A 16 -18.32 6.38 3.33
C ARG A 16 -17.01 6.19 4.09
N SER A 17 -16.96 6.60 5.35
CA SER A 17 -15.85 6.32 6.27
C SER A 17 -16.43 6.15 7.66
N PHE A 18 -15.92 5.22 8.44
CA PHE A 18 -16.39 5.03 9.83
C PHE A 18 -16.00 6.23 10.68
N TYR A 19 -16.87 6.59 11.62
CA TYR A 19 -16.44 7.42 12.75
C TYR A 19 -15.50 6.60 13.64
N ASP A 20 -14.57 7.29 14.32
CA ASP A 20 -13.71 6.67 15.32
C ASP A 20 -14.56 6.02 16.43
N PRO A 21 -14.36 4.74 16.81
CA PRO A 21 -15.12 4.07 17.85
C PRO A 21 -15.14 4.76 19.23
N ALA A 22 -14.14 5.60 19.53
CA ALA A 22 -14.05 6.41 20.75
C ALA A 22 -14.77 7.77 20.64
N SER A 23 -15.13 8.22 19.43
CA SER A 23 -15.84 9.49 19.20
C SER A 23 -17.32 9.43 19.62
N ALA A 24 -17.97 10.59 19.82
CA ALA A 24 -19.40 10.67 20.16
C ALA A 24 -20.30 9.78 19.26
N PRO A 25 -20.34 9.95 17.92
CA PRO A 25 -21.16 9.11 17.05
C PRO A 25 -20.70 7.65 17.06
N GLY A 26 -19.39 7.36 17.07
CA GLY A 26 -18.85 5.99 17.12
C GLY A 26 -19.19 5.24 18.42
N GLN A 27 -19.38 5.99 19.52
CA GLN A 27 -19.86 5.44 20.78
C GLN A 27 -21.39 5.27 20.84
N GLY A 28 -22.15 6.03 20.05
CA GLY A 28 -23.61 6.09 20.10
C GLY A 28 -24.18 7.28 20.89
N TRP A 29 -23.38 8.31 21.18
CA TRP A 29 -23.78 9.50 21.94
C TRP A 29 -24.10 10.69 21.04
N GLN A 30 -25.14 11.43 21.44
CA GLN A 30 -25.60 12.67 20.85
C GLN A 30 -25.54 13.79 21.90
N TRP A 31 -24.93 14.91 21.54
CA TRP A 31 -24.86 16.11 22.38
C TRP A 31 -25.83 17.16 21.86
N GLU A 32 -26.55 17.82 22.76
CA GLU A 32 -27.64 18.74 22.42
C GLU A 32 -27.66 19.95 23.36
N TRP A 33 -28.19 21.08 22.87
CA TRP A 33 -28.36 22.33 23.61
C TRP A 33 -29.81 22.82 23.57
N GLU A 34 -30.24 23.53 24.62
CA GLU A 34 -31.62 24.02 24.76
C GLU A 34 -31.81 25.37 24.03
N ASN A 35 -32.68 25.38 23.02
CA ASN A 35 -32.97 26.56 22.20
C ASN A 35 -34.09 27.44 22.77
N ASP A 36 -34.38 28.55 22.09
CA ASP A 36 -35.29 29.59 22.56
C ASP A 36 -36.76 29.15 22.65
N ALA A 37 -37.12 28.03 22.02
CA ALA A 37 -38.44 27.41 22.12
C ALA A 37 -38.50 26.31 23.20
N GLY A 38 -37.46 26.17 24.05
CA GLY A 38 -37.35 25.08 25.02
C GLY A 38 -37.16 23.70 24.38
N THR A 39 -36.68 23.65 23.13
CA THR A 39 -36.46 22.40 22.40
C THR A 39 -34.97 22.10 22.24
N TRP A 40 -34.63 20.81 22.25
CA TRP A 40 -33.25 20.36 22.20
C TRP A 40 -32.75 20.30 20.76
N THR A 41 -31.63 20.98 20.51
CA THR A 41 -31.00 21.07 19.18
C THR A 41 -29.65 20.32 19.23
N PRO A 42 -29.40 19.34 18.35
CA PRO A 42 -28.11 18.65 18.32
C PRO A 42 -26.98 19.57 17.87
N TYR A 43 -25.77 19.33 18.37
CA TYR A 43 -24.56 19.94 17.83
C TYR A 43 -24.15 19.32 16.51
N ASP A 44 -23.49 20.11 15.65
CA ASP A 44 -22.73 19.61 14.52
C ASP A 44 -21.70 18.55 14.97
N MET A 45 -21.50 17.52 14.15
CA MET A 45 -20.75 16.33 14.57
C MET A 45 -19.30 16.62 14.98
N GLU A 46 -18.61 17.57 14.34
CA GLU A 46 -17.24 17.94 14.75
C GLU A 46 -17.21 18.57 16.16
N VAL A 47 -18.22 19.37 16.50
CA VAL A 47 -18.41 19.95 17.84
C VAL A 47 -18.81 18.87 18.84
N ALA A 48 -19.75 17.99 18.51
CA ALA A 48 -20.14 16.87 19.38
C ALA A 48 -18.98 15.92 19.71
N ILE A 49 -18.07 15.69 18.74
CA ILE A 49 -16.85 14.91 18.94
C ILE A 49 -15.88 15.62 19.88
N ALA A 50 -15.69 16.94 19.74
CA ALA A 50 -14.85 17.73 20.63
C ALA A 50 -15.40 17.75 22.07
N ILE A 51 -16.71 17.94 22.24
CA ILE A 51 -17.39 17.95 23.53
C ILE A 51 -17.23 16.58 24.24
N GLU A 52 -17.49 15.46 23.54
CA GLU A 52 -17.29 14.12 24.10
C GLU A 52 -15.82 13.85 24.46
N SER A 53 -14.87 14.33 23.65
CA SER A 53 -13.43 14.19 23.92
C SER A 53 -12.99 15.00 25.16
N ALA A 54 -13.55 16.18 25.40
CA ALA A 54 -13.29 16.95 26.62
C ALA A 54 -13.96 16.31 27.85
N HIS A 55 -15.22 15.92 27.72
CA HIS A 55 -16.00 15.26 28.77
C HIS A 55 -15.40 13.92 29.23
N SER A 56 -15.01 13.05 28.29
CA SER A 56 -14.35 11.77 28.61
C SER A 56 -12.98 11.93 29.29
N ARG A 57 -12.27 13.03 29.04
CA ARG A 57 -11.05 13.44 29.74
C ARG A 57 -11.31 14.20 31.05
N LYS A 58 -12.57 14.31 31.49
CA LYS A 58 -13.02 15.01 32.70
C LYS A 58 -12.55 16.47 32.79
N GLN A 59 -12.47 17.16 31.66
CA GLN A 59 -12.15 18.59 31.64
C GLN A 59 -13.32 19.39 32.26
N PRO A 60 -13.06 20.46 33.03
CA PRO A 60 -14.13 21.24 33.67
C PRO A 60 -14.92 22.09 32.65
N CYS A 61 -14.25 22.54 31.59
CA CYS A 61 -14.83 23.32 30.50
C CYS A 61 -14.11 23.04 29.16
N LEU A 62 -14.72 23.47 28.05
CA LEU A 62 -14.16 23.44 26.70
C LEU A 62 -14.53 24.72 25.95
N ASP A 63 -13.53 25.44 25.43
CA ASP A 63 -13.76 26.58 24.53
C ASP A 63 -13.90 26.10 23.08
N LEU A 64 -14.99 26.48 22.42
CA LEU A 64 -15.27 26.12 21.01
C LEU A 64 -14.79 27.19 20.01
N THR A 65 -14.14 28.26 20.47
CA THR A 65 -13.58 29.32 19.61
C THR A 65 -12.60 28.78 18.56
N PRO A 66 -11.73 27.78 18.84
CA PRO A 66 -10.87 27.15 17.82
C PRO A 66 -11.63 26.41 16.70
N LEU A 67 -12.91 26.09 16.91
CA LEU A 67 -13.82 25.51 15.91
C LEU A 67 -14.69 26.58 15.22
N GLY A 68 -14.44 27.86 15.48
CA GLY A 68 -15.19 28.99 14.89
C GLY A 68 -16.43 29.43 15.68
N PHE A 69 -16.68 28.88 16.87
CA PHE A 69 -17.89 29.17 17.65
C PHE A 69 -17.59 29.92 18.95
N CYS A 70 -18.27 31.05 19.20
CA CYS A 70 -18.04 31.90 20.39
C CYS A 70 -18.63 31.34 21.72
N TYR A 71 -18.58 30.02 21.92
CA TYR A 71 -19.19 29.33 23.06
C TYR A 71 -18.14 28.69 23.98
N LEU A 72 -18.31 28.87 25.28
CA LEU A 72 -17.69 28.04 26.30
C LEU A 72 -18.69 26.96 26.74
N ILE A 73 -18.26 25.71 26.79
CA ILE A 73 -18.99 24.60 27.39
C ILE A 73 -18.52 24.44 28.83
N ASP A 74 -19.45 24.37 29.77
CA ASP A 74 -19.23 24.07 31.19
C ASP A 74 -19.79 22.67 31.49
N PHE A 75 -18.92 21.75 31.89
CA PHE A 75 -19.29 20.36 32.19
C PHE A 75 -19.71 20.15 33.65
N GLN A 76 -19.46 21.12 34.54
CA GLN A 76 -19.89 21.06 35.94
C GLN A 76 -21.37 21.46 36.05
N ASN A 77 -21.73 22.57 35.40
CA ASN A 77 -23.11 23.07 35.36
C ASN A 77 -23.94 22.46 34.23
N MET A 78 -23.32 21.71 33.31
CA MET A 78 -23.94 21.19 32.08
C MET A 78 -24.63 22.31 31.29
N THR A 79 -23.83 23.30 30.89
CA THR A 79 -24.30 24.48 30.15
C THR A 79 -23.37 24.88 29.00
N GLN A 80 -23.92 25.67 28.09
CA GLN A 80 -23.22 26.40 27.04
C GLN A 80 -23.38 27.90 27.33
N VAL A 81 -22.27 28.63 27.44
CA VAL A 81 -22.25 30.08 27.64
C VAL A 81 -21.71 30.76 26.39
N ASN A 82 -22.50 31.64 25.77
CA ASN A 82 -22.01 32.50 24.70
C ASN A 82 -21.08 33.57 25.28
N ARG A 83 -19.80 33.57 24.88
CA ARG A 83 -18.78 34.47 25.43
C ARG A 83 -18.99 35.96 25.07
N GLN A 84 -19.80 36.26 24.05
CA GLN A 84 -20.09 37.62 23.60
C GLN A 84 -21.34 38.20 24.29
N SER A 85 -22.43 37.43 24.34
CA SER A 85 -23.72 37.88 24.91
C SER A 85 -23.97 37.42 26.35
N GLN A 86 -23.06 36.64 26.95
CA GLN A 86 -23.18 35.98 28.26
C GLN A 86 -24.44 35.09 28.39
N ARG A 87 -25.11 34.78 27.28
CA ARG A 87 -26.31 33.94 27.29
C ARG A 87 -25.94 32.50 27.60
N CYS A 88 -26.40 32.04 28.76
CA CYS A 88 -26.31 30.65 29.20
C CYS A 88 -27.47 29.82 28.62
N ARG A 89 -27.19 28.56 28.28
CA ARG A 89 -28.15 27.55 27.81
C ARG A 89 -27.83 26.21 28.44
N ARG A 90 -28.84 25.36 28.66
CA ARG A 90 -28.62 24.01 29.19
C ARG A 90 -28.08 23.07 28.11
N LEU A 91 -27.26 22.12 28.54
CA LEU A 91 -26.58 21.10 27.73
C LEU A 91 -27.08 19.72 28.14
N GLN A 92 -27.23 18.79 27.20
CA GLN A 92 -27.44 17.37 27.53
C GLN A 92 -26.64 16.44 26.63
N ARG A 93 -26.32 15.27 27.19
CA ARG A 93 -25.66 14.14 26.55
C ARG A 93 -26.60 12.94 26.60
N ARG A 94 -27.06 12.45 25.44
CA ARG A 94 -28.05 11.38 25.36
C ARG A 94 -27.60 10.26 24.42
N PRO A 95 -28.08 9.01 24.60
CA PRO A 95 -27.93 7.98 23.59
C PRO A 95 -28.65 8.43 22.30
N CYS A 96 -28.01 8.27 21.14
CA CYS A 96 -28.59 8.69 19.86
C CYS A 96 -29.84 7.85 19.55
N SER A 97 -30.97 8.52 19.34
CA SER A 97 -32.30 7.93 19.17
C SER A 97 -32.57 7.30 17.78
N CYS A 98 -31.58 7.28 16.89
CA CYS A 98 -31.73 6.64 15.58
C CYS A 98 -31.91 5.11 15.74
N GLN A 99 -32.84 4.50 14.98
CA GLN A 99 -33.18 3.08 15.15
C GLN A 99 -31.97 2.15 15.01
N GLN A 100 -31.04 2.47 14.11
CA GLN A 100 -29.80 1.74 13.92
C GLN A 100 -28.75 2.03 15.01
N CYS A 101 -28.82 3.19 15.67
CA CYS A 101 -27.90 3.63 16.73
C CYS A 101 -28.18 2.87 18.04
N MET A 102 -29.45 2.62 18.32
CA MET A 102 -29.90 1.77 19.44
C MET A 102 -29.26 0.36 19.39
N LEU A 103 -29.02 -0.20 18.19
CA LEU A 103 -28.36 -1.51 18.05
C LEU A 103 -26.91 -1.50 18.55
N VAL A 104 -26.16 -0.42 18.32
CA VAL A 104 -24.76 -0.28 18.77
C VAL A 104 -24.69 -0.25 20.30
N LEU A 105 -25.66 0.40 20.94
CA LEU A 105 -25.77 0.51 22.39
C LEU A 105 -26.15 -0.85 23.01
N SER A 106 -27.14 -1.55 22.44
CA SER A 106 -27.58 -2.88 22.91
C SER A 106 -26.51 -3.98 22.81
N VAL A 107 -25.52 -3.84 21.93
CA VAL A 107 -24.39 -4.79 21.88
C VAL A 107 -23.41 -4.55 23.03
N LYS A 108 -23.14 -3.29 23.39
CA LYS A 108 -22.21 -2.93 24.48
C LYS A 108 -22.71 -3.33 25.87
N THR A 109 -24.02 -3.35 26.09
CA THR A 109 -24.61 -3.77 27.38
C THR A 109 -24.42 -5.25 27.70
N ASN A 110 -24.12 -6.11 26.70
CA ASN A 110 -23.89 -7.54 26.91
C ASN A 110 -22.43 -7.91 27.25
N THR A 111 -21.52 -6.94 27.34
CA THR A 111 -20.07 -7.21 27.51
C THR A 111 -19.48 -6.74 28.85
N GLY A 112 -20.30 -6.50 29.88
CA GLY A 112 -19.79 -6.16 31.21
C GLY A 112 -20.81 -6.26 32.33
N GLY A 113 -20.42 -6.90 33.44
CA GLY A 113 -21.16 -6.92 34.71
C GLY A 113 -21.94 -8.21 34.98
N ALA A 114 -21.39 -9.09 35.82
CA ALA A 114 -22.18 -10.07 36.54
C ALA A 114 -22.64 -9.47 37.89
N GLY A 115 -23.93 -9.52 38.18
CA GLY A 115 -24.53 -9.00 39.42
C GLY A 115 -26.05 -9.13 39.36
N GLY A 116 -26.67 -9.72 40.38
CA GLY A 116 -28.09 -10.11 40.36
C GLY A 116 -29.05 -9.07 40.93
N GLY A 117 -30.32 -9.16 40.53
CA GLY A 117 -31.43 -8.33 41.00
C GLY A 117 -32.58 -8.34 39.98
N GLY A 118 -33.51 -9.28 40.13
CA GLY A 118 -34.46 -9.63 39.06
C GLY A 118 -35.87 -9.01 39.18
N ALA A 119 -36.51 -8.79 38.03
CA ALA A 119 -37.95 -8.60 37.93
C ALA A 119 -38.50 -9.18 36.61
N SER A 120 -39.37 -10.19 36.73
CA SER A 120 -40.41 -10.60 35.76
C SER A 120 -40.10 -10.64 34.25
N ILE A 121 -39.60 -11.79 33.77
CA ILE A 121 -39.75 -12.18 32.35
C ILE A 121 -41.10 -12.88 32.17
N GLN A 122 -41.94 -12.42 31.23
CA GLN A 122 -43.05 -13.22 30.69
C GLN A 122 -42.72 -13.72 29.29
N THR A 123 -42.59 -15.05 29.17
CA THR A 123 -42.23 -15.73 27.91
C THR A 123 -43.49 -16.24 27.21
N LEU A 124 -43.73 -15.82 25.97
CA LEU A 124 -44.77 -16.41 25.11
C LEU A 124 -44.22 -16.99 23.82
N GLY A 125 -44.00 -18.31 23.86
CA GLY A 125 -44.34 -19.23 22.76
C GLY A 125 -43.63 -19.08 21.42
N ARG A 126 -42.43 -19.68 21.28
CA ARG A 126 -42.03 -20.27 19.99
C ARG A 126 -43.05 -21.36 19.62
N ARG A 127 -43.74 -21.23 18.48
CA ARG A 127 -44.37 -22.38 17.81
C ARG A 127 -43.39 -22.97 16.80
N SER A 128 -43.03 -24.24 17.01
CA SER A 128 -42.38 -25.09 16.01
C SER A 128 -43.43 -26.02 15.39
N LEU A 129 -43.28 -26.39 14.13
CA LEU A 129 -44.17 -27.34 13.45
C LEU A 129 -43.34 -28.39 12.72
N THR A 130 -43.61 -29.67 13.00
CA THR A 130 -42.90 -30.83 12.42
C THR A 130 -43.86 -32.00 12.18
N MET A 131 -43.97 -32.42 10.93
CA MET A 131 -44.42 -33.74 10.44
C MET A 131 -43.48 -34.04 9.25
N GLN A 132 -42.77 -35.18 9.17
CA GLN A 132 -43.26 -36.55 8.85
C GLN A 132 -44.00 -36.62 7.50
N ARG A 133 -43.79 -37.63 6.63
CA ARG A 133 -43.02 -38.90 6.69
C ARG A 133 -41.80 -38.80 5.71
N THR A 134 -41.10 -39.80 5.14
CA THR A 134 -41.21 -41.28 5.02
C THR A 134 -39.77 -41.89 4.96
N LYS A 135 -39.58 -43.11 4.41
CA LYS A 135 -38.28 -43.73 4.03
C LYS A 135 -38.47 -44.60 2.77
N ASN A 136 -37.40 -44.87 2.01
CA ASN A 136 -37.03 -46.22 1.51
C ASN A 136 -35.59 -46.21 0.94
N ALA A 137 -35.06 -47.37 0.53
CA ALA A 137 -33.62 -47.68 0.52
C ALA A 137 -32.94 -47.77 -0.88
N ALA A 138 -31.62 -47.97 -0.84
CA ALA A 138 -30.63 -48.10 -1.94
C ALA A 138 -30.66 -49.52 -2.61
N PRO A 139 -29.76 -49.93 -3.55
CA PRO A 139 -28.54 -49.30 -4.12
C PRO A 139 -28.61 -49.14 -5.67
N VAL A 140 -27.58 -49.01 -6.55
CA VAL A 140 -26.29 -49.74 -6.73
C VAL A 140 -25.20 -48.91 -7.49
N THR A 141 -23.94 -49.35 -7.38
CA THR A 141 -22.69 -49.08 -8.16
C THR A 141 -22.82 -48.43 -9.56
N SER A 142 -21.93 -47.53 -10.02
CA SER A 142 -20.52 -47.83 -10.38
C SER A 142 -19.67 -46.58 -10.78
N LYS A 143 -18.39 -46.78 -11.15
CA LYS A 143 -17.41 -45.79 -11.70
C LYS A 143 -17.09 -46.13 -13.18
N PRO A 144 -16.15 -45.44 -13.86
CA PRO A 144 -16.01 -44.02 -14.22
C PRO A 144 -15.89 -43.85 -15.77
N LEU A 145 -15.57 -42.65 -16.29
CA LEU A 145 -14.49 -42.38 -17.29
C LEU A 145 -14.60 -41.00 -17.99
N SER A 146 -13.43 -40.43 -18.29
CA SER A 146 -13.18 -39.37 -19.30
C SER A 146 -12.61 -40.03 -20.59
N PRO A 147 -12.16 -39.32 -21.66
CA PRO A 147 -12.27 -37.90 -22.04
C PRO A 147 -12.67 -37.71 -23.53
N SER A 148 -12.54 -36.47 -24.08
CA SER A 148 -12.04 -36.11 -25.45
C SER A 148 -12.66 -34.77 -25.91
N LYS A 149 -11.95 -33.70 -26.33
CA LYS A 149 -10.89 -33.46 -27.37
C LYS A 149 -11.48 -32.94 -28.70
N SER A 150 -10.67 -32.10 -29.40
CA SER A 150 -10.91 -31.41 -30.70
C SER A 150 -11.85 -30.17 -30.62
N ALA A 151 -11.57 -28.97 -31.18
CA ALA A 151 -10.91 -28.51 -32.42
C ALA A 151 -11.86 -28.52 -33.65
N THR A 152 -11.86 -27.57 -34.62
CA THR A 152 -10.89 -26.50 -34.97
C THR A 152 -11.51 -25.40 -35.89
N LEU A 153 -10.88 -24.20 -35.94
CA LEU A 153 -10.82 -23.22 -37.08
C LEU A 153 -12.09 -22.49 -37.62
N GLY A 154 -11.86 -21.33 -38.29
CA GLY A 154 -12.85 -20.54 -39.06
C GLY A 154 -13.00 -19.07 -38.59
N GLN A 155 -12.19 -18.08 -38.99
CA GLN A 155 -12.13 -17.30 -40.27
C GLN A 155 -13.36 -16.42 -40.62
N GLY A 156 -13.12 -15.09 -40.73
CA GLY A 156 -13.95 -14.10 -41.45
C GLY A 156 -15.23 -13.57 -40.77
N GLN A 157 -15.83 -12.44 -41.16
CA GLN A 157 -15.32 -11.25 -41.86
C GLN A 157 -16.34 -10.08 -41.77
N HIS A 158 -15.89 -8.83 -42.05
CA HIS A 158 -16.70 -7.62 -42.35
C HIS A 158 -17.59 -6.91 -41.29
N ARG A 159 -17.70 -5.58 -41.47
CA ARG A 159 -18.68 -4.65 -40.87
C ARG A 159 -19.99 -4.65 -41.67
N PRO A 160 -21.10 -4.16 -41.09
CA PRO A 160 -21.67 -2.91 -41.61
C PRO A 160 -22.03 -1.87 -40.53
N THR A 161 -22.72 -0.80 -40.93
CA THR A 161 -23.02 0.42 -40.14
C THR A 161 -24.53 0.66 -40.05
N LEU A 162 -25.09 1.06 -38.89
CA LEU A 162 -26.05 2.17 -38.69
C LEU A 162 -26.86 2.14 -37.35
N GLN A 163 -27.34 3.34 -36.97
CA GLN A 163 -28.57 3.65 -36.19
C GLN A 163 -28.83 3.08 -34.77
N ARG A 164 -28.58 3.95 -33.76
CA ARG A 164 -29.57 4.66 -32.89
C ARG A 164 -30.84 3.91 -32.42
N ILE A 165 -31.25 4.18 -31.16
CA ILE A 165 -32.41 3.68 -30.34
C ILE A 165 -31.92 2.63 -29.30
N ALA A 166 -32.32 2.62 -28.01
CA ALA A 166 -33.27 3.44 -27.23
C ALA A 166 -32.64 3.95 -25.90
N MET A 167 -33.31 4.91 -25.23
CA MET A 167 -33.05 5.23 -23.82
C MET A 167 -33.78 4.24 -22.89
N ALA A 168 -33.05 3.47 -22.08
CA ALA A 168 -33.64 2.69 -20.99
C ALA A 168 -33.72 3.54 -19.71
N GLN A 169 -34.93 3.89 -19.28
CA GLN A 169 -35.14 4.64 -18.02
C GLN A 169 -34.96 3.72 -16.80
N SER A 170 -33.78 3.76 -16.17
CA SER A 170 -33.58 3.16 -14.85
C SER A 170 -34.33 3.93 -13.77
N ARG A 171 -35.64 3.67 -13.61
CA ARG A 171 -36.44 4.13 -12.47
C ARG A 171 -35.91 3.51 -11.18
N ALA A 172 -34.99 4.20 -10.51
CA ALA A 172 -34.61 3.88 -9.15
C ALA A 172 -35.82 4.12 -8.24
N LEU A 173 -36.33 3.06 -7.60
CA LEU A 173 -37.40 3.16 -6.61
C LEU A 173 -36.86 3.90 -5.38
N ILE A 174 -37.25 5.16 -5.23
CA ILE A 174 -37.01 5.91 -4.00
C ILE A 174 -37.94 5.33 -2.93
N ALA A 175 -37.37 4.79 -1.85
CA ALA A 175 -38.14 4.31 -0.71
C ALA A 175 -38.84 5.51 -0.03
N SER A 176 -40.16 5.41 0.15
CA SER A 176 -40.96 6.41 0.85
C SER A 176 -40.47 6.61 2.29
N GLY A 177 -40.24 7.85 2.71
CA GLY A 177 -39.91 8.16 4.11
C GLY A 177 -39.02 9.39 4.38
N VAL A 178 -38.45 10.02 3.35
CA VAL A 178 -37.64 11.25 3.53
C VAL A 178 -38.52 12.50 3.39
N PRO A 179 -38.63 13.38 4.40
CA PRO A 179 -39.35 14.65 4.26
C PRO A 179 -38.62 15.61 3.31
N THR A 180 -39.30 16.05 2.24
CA THR A 180 -38.81 17.12 1.37
C THR A 180 -39.15 18.49 1.95
N VAL A 181 -38.15 19.17 2.53
CA VAL A 181 -38.31 20.54 3.05
C VAL A 181 -38.55 21.52 1.89
N PRO A 182 -39.69 22.23 1.83
CA PRO A 182 -39.96 23.17 0.74
C PRO A 182 -39.24 24.51 1.00
N VAL A 183 -38.15 24.78 0.28
CA VAL A 183 -37.50 26.09 0.29
C VAL A 183 -38.32 27.05 -0.58
N LYS A 184 -39.26 27.78 0.04
CA LYS A 184 -39.91 28.94 -0.61
C LYS A 184 -38.93 30.11 -0.70
N ASN A 185 -39.04 30.88 -1.78
CA ASN A 185 -38.15 31.98 -2.13
C ASN A 185 -37.94 32.99 -0.99
N LEU A 186 -36.68 33.30 -0.70
CA LEU A 186 -36.27 34.48 0.07
C LEU A 186 -35.47 35.41 -0.84
N ASN A 187 -36.15 36.40 -1.43
CA ASN A 187 -35.49 37.52 -2.08
C ASN A 187 -34.98 38.46 -0.98
N GLY A 188 -33.66 38.50 -0.75
CA GLY A 188 -33.04 39.39 0.22
C GLY A 188 -31.52 39.41 0.09
N SER A 189 -30.96 40.54 -0.35
CA SER A 189 -29.53 40.73 -0.49
C SER A 189 -28.88 41.11 0.86
N SER A 190 -28.01 40.26 1.39
CA SER A 190 -27.14 40.58 2.52
C SER A 190 -25.79 39.86 2.39
N PRO A 191 -24.64 40.54 2.60
CA PRO A 191 -23.32 40.01 2.24
C PRO A 191 -22.69 39.15 3.35
N VAL A 192 -23.37 38.09 3.79
CA VAL A 192 -22.79 37.09 4.72
C VAL A 192 -23.12 35.66 4.28
N HIS A 193 -22.07 34.87 4.05
CA HIS A 193 -22.12 33.42 3.85
C HIS A 193 -21.07 32.79 4.78
N PRO A 194 -21.31 31.59 5.34
CA PRO A 194 -21.26 30.38 4.53
C PRO A 194 -22.41 29.38 4.79
N ALA A 195 -22.30 28.21 4.17
CA ALA A 195 -23.34 27.18 4.11
C ALA A 195 -23.47 26.34 5.39
N LEU A 196 -24.72 26.05 5.79
CA LEU A 196 -25.04 24.97 6.73
C LEU A 196 -26.32 24.21 6.32
N ALA A 197 -26.22 23.44 5.23
CA ALA A 197 -27.20 22.39 4.91
C ALA A 197 -26.69 21.06 5.50
N GLY A 198 -26.81 20.92 6.82
CA GLY A 198 -26.23 19.81 7.58
C GLY A 198 -26.83 18.45 7.20
N ILE A 199 -25.96 17.44 7.01
CA ILE A 199 -26.39 16.03 7.06
C ILE A 199 -26.48 15.67 8.55
N THR A 200 -27.60 16.03 9.17
CA THR A 200 -27.86 15.84 10.61
C THR A 200 -28.14 14.38 11.00
N GLY A 201 -28.17 13.47 10.03
CA GLY A 201 -28.26 12.03 10.28
C GLY A 201 -26.89 11.36 10.29
N ILE A 202 -26.59 10.62 11.37
CA ILE A 202 -25.52 9.61 11.36
C ILE A 202 -25.90 8.56 10.31
N LEU A 203 -25.17 8.50 9.21
CA LEU A 203 -25.33 7.43 8.22
C LEU A 203 -24.75 6.14 8.81
N MET A 204 -25.26 4.98 8.39
CA MET A 204 -24.85 3.68 8.93
C MET A 204 -24.31 2.76 7.84
N SER A 205 -23.39 1.88 8.23
CA SER A 205 -22.88 0.79 7.40
C SER A 205 -23.85 -0.40 7.37
N ALA A 206 -23.60 -1.37 6.47
CA ALA A 206 -24.33 -2.64 6.45
C ALA A 206 -24.12 -3.49 7.74
N ALA A 207 -23.08 -3.19 8.53
CA ALA A 207 -22.80 -3.79 9.82
C ALA A 207 -23.26 -2.90 11.01
N ALA A 208 -24.22 -1.98 10.77
CA ALA A 208 -24.73 -1.02 11.74
C ALA A 208 -23.66 -0.13 12.43
N LEU A 209 -22.50 0.09 11.78
CA LEU A 209 -21.48 1.00 12.30
C LEU A 209 -21.71 2.44 11.80
N PRO A 210 -21.58 3.46 12.68
CA PRO A 210 -21.61 4.88 12.31
C PRO A 210 -20.61 5.25 11.22
N VAL A 211 -21.10 5.90 10.15
CA VAL A 211 -20.28 6.41 9.04
C VAL A 211 -20.59 7.87 8.70
N CYS A 212 -19.57 8.60 8.28
CA CYS A 212 -19.66 9.93 7.66
C CYS A 212 -19.43 9.85 6.15
N LEU A 213 -19.72 10.94 5.43
CA LEU A 213 -19.29 11.14 4.05
C LEU A 213 -18.01 11.97 4.03
N THR A 214 -16.87 11.33 3.75
CA THR A 214 -15.60 12.05 3.53
C THR A 214 -15.38 12.26 2.02
N ARG A 215 -14.60 13.27 1.65
CA ARG A 215 -14.01 13.30 0.30
C ARG A 215 -13.07 12.10 0.17
N PRO A 216 -12.99 11.42 -1.00
CA PRO A 216 -11.96 10.42 -1.19
C PRO A 216 -10.58 11.09 -1.06
N PRO A 217 -9.59 10.43 -0.45
CA PRO A 217 -8.23 10.95 -0.41
C PRO A 217 -7.74 11.12 -1.86
N LYS A 218 -7.15 12.28 -2.14
CA LYS A 218 -6.64 12.56 -3.48
C LYS A 218 -5.33 11.79 -3.69
N LEU A 219 -5.23 11.05 -4.79
CA LEU A 219 -3.97 10.49 -5.25
C LEU A 219 -3.05 11.63 -5.73
N VAL A 220 -1.87 11.76 -5.15
CA VAL A 220 -0.88 12.81 -5.47
C VAL A 220 0.42 12.15 -5.92
N LEU A 221 0.43 11.62 -7.14
CA LEU A 221 1.62 10.98 -7.75
C LEU A 221 2.80 11.94 -7.95
N HIS A 222 2.50 13.22 -8.21
CA HIS A 222 3.47 14.23 -8.58
C HIS A 222 3.47 15.42 -7.60
N PRO A 223 4.62 16.06 -7.37
CA PRO A 223 4.67 17.33 -6.65
C PRO A 223 3.90 18.43 -7.38
N PRO A 224 3.61 19.56 -6.71
CA PRO A 224 3.20 20.80 -7.38
C PRO A 224 4.18 21.21 -8.49
N PRO A 225 3.77 22.07 -9.44
CA PRO A 225 4.66 22.59 -10.48
C PRO A 225 5.88 23.32 -9.88
N VAL A 226 7.08 22.96 -10.34
CA VAL A 226 8.36 23.50 -9.87
C VAL A 226 9.01 24.29 -11.01
N SER A 227 9.46 25.53 -10.75
CA SER A 227 10.18 26.31 -11.77
C SER A 227 11.62 25.78 -11.95
N LYS A 228 12.25 26.07 -13.10
CA LYS A 228 13.65 25.66 -13.34
C LYS A 228 14.62 26.30 -12.34
N SER A 229 14.30 27.50 -11.82
CA SER A 229 15.07 28.23 -10.81
C SER A 229 14.97 27.66 -9.40
N ASP A 230 13.89 26.92 -9.09
CA ASP A 230 13.70 26.30 -7.76
C ASP A 230 14.39 24.94 -7.65
N ILE A 231 14.77 24.34 -8.78
CA ILE A 231 15.51 23.09 -8.84
C ILE A 231 16.95 23.34 -8.42
N LYS A 232 17.42 22.64 -7.39
CA LYS A 232 18.79 22.78 -6.85
C LYS A 232 19.56 21.47 -6.91
N PRO A 233 20.90 21.49 -7.05
CA PRO A 233 21.71 20.28 -6.90
C PRO A 233 21.54 19.71 -5.48
N VAL A 234 21.74 18.40 -5.31
CA VAL A 234 21.69 17.78 -3.98
C VAL A 234 22.98 18.12 -3.21
N PRO A 235 22.91 18.61 -1.96
CA PRO A 235 24.10 18.96 -1.18
C PRO A 235 25.08 17.77 -1.04
N GLY A 236 26.34 17.99 -1.39
CA GLY A 236 27.39 16.96 -1.32
C GLY A 236 27.53 16.04 -2.54
N PHE A 237 26.91 16.36 -3.68
CA PHE A 237 27.03 15.59 -4.93
C PHE A 237 27.57 16.46 -6.07
N GLY A 238 28.70 16.05 -6.67
CA GLY A 238 29.36 16.82 -7.75
C GLY A 238 28.67 16.75 -9.12
N HIS A 239 27.72 15.83 -9.31
CA HIS A 239 26.98 15.61 -10.56
C HIS A 239 25.48 15.48 -10.27
N CYS A 240 24.63 15.71 -11.27
CA CYS A 240 23.17 15.54 -11.18
C CYS A 240 22.63 14.39 -12.08
N CYS A 241 23.52 13.65 -12.73
CA CYS A 241 23.18 12.62 -13.71
C CYS A 241 24.21 11.49 -13.74
N ARG A 242 23.76 10.24 -13.83
CA ARG A 242 24.55 9.05 -14.23
C ARG A 242 23.98 8.47 -15.53
N LYS A 243 24.84 7.88 -16.37
CA LYS A 243 24.47 7.23 -17.63
C LYS A 243 25.11 5.86 -17.70
N THR A 244 24.32 4.80 -17.85
CA THR A 244 24.84 3.46 -18.13
C THR A 244 24.92 3.26 -19.65
N THR A 245 26.12 3.01 -20.17
CA THR A 245 26.31 2.58 -21.57
C THR A 245 26.23 1.05 -21.68
N LYS A 246 26.07 0.51 -22.90
CA LYS A 246 26.23 -0.92 -23.16
C LYS A 246 27.71 -1.31 -23.01
N LYS A 247 28.17 -1.47 -21.77
CA LYS A 247 29.50 -1.98 -21.43
C LYS A 247 29.59 -3.41 -21.95
N GLN A 248 30.42 -3.65 -22.96
CA GLN A 248 30.64 -4.99 -23.50
C GLN A 248 31.06 -5.93 -22.36
N ALA A 249 30.43 -7.11 -22.27
CA ALA A 249 30.84 -8.14 -21.34
C ALA A 249 32.29 -8.52 -21.65
N ARG A 250 33.23 -8.15 -20.78
CA ARG A 250 34.62 -8.60 -20.89
C ARG A 250 34.63 -10.12 -20.87
N LYS A 251 35.45 -10.75 -21.72
CA LYS A 251 35.63 -12.20 -21.81
C LYS A 251 35.89 -12.74 -20.39
N GLY A 252 34.88 -13.39 -19.83
CA GLY A 252 34.83 -13.68 -18.40
C GLY A 252 35.81 -14.77 -17.98
N LYS A 253 36.12 -14.80 -16.69
CA LYS A 253 36.61 -16.02 -16.04
C LYS A 253 35.55 -17.11 -16.15
N THR A 254 35.96 -18.38 -16.22
CA THR A 254 34.99 -19.47 -16.34
C THR A 254 34.13 -19.59 -15.07
N PRO A 255 32.93 -20.17 -15.16
CA PRO A 255 32.09 -20.46 -13.98
C PRO A 255 32.87 -21.18 -12.87
N GLU A 256 33.72 -22.14 -13.26
CA GLU A 256 34.55 -22.95 -12.39
C GLU A 256 35.64 -22.10 -11.72
N GLU A 257 36.29 -21.19 -12.46
CA GLU A 257 37.28 -20.25 -11.91
C GLU A 257 36.65 -19.27 -10.91
N VAL A 258 35.45 -18.74 -11.21
CA VAL A 258 34.75 -17.79 -10.33
C VAL A 258 34.31 -18.48 -9.05
N VAL A 259 33.76 -19.70 -9.12
CA VAL A 259 33.41 -20.48 -7.94
C VAL A 259 34.68 -20.86 -7.16
N LYS A 260 35.70 -21.43 -7.82
CA LYS A 260 36.95 -21.90 -7.15
C LYS A 260 37.72 -20.78 -6.46
N LYS A 261 37.57 -19.51 -6.88
CA LYS A 261 38.11 -18.32 -6.19
C LYS A 261 37.55 -18.14 -4.76
N TYR A 262 36.31 -18.54 -4.49
CA TYR A 262 35.61 -18.27 -3.23
C TYR A 262 35.46 -19.50 -2.32
N LEU A 263 35.99 -20.66 -2.72
CA LEU A 263 35.91 -21.92 -1.98
C LEU A 263 37.26 -22.33 -1.40
N GLN A 264 37.26 -22.68 -0.11
CA GLN A 264 38.31 -23.48 0.51
C GLN A 264 38.01 -24.97 0.27
N LYS A 265 39.03 -25.73 -0.15
CA LYS A 265 38.93 -27.18 -0.35
C LYS A 265 38.83 -27.90 1.00
N VAL A 266 37.81 -28.74 1.17
CA VAL A 266 37.58 -29.53 2.40
C VAL A 266 38.27 -30.89 2.26
N LYS A 267 38.95 -31.37 3.30
CA LYS A 267 39.69 -32.66 3.29
C LYS A 267 38.87 -33.85 3.81
N SER A 268 37.97 -33.60 4.76
CA SER A 268 37.10 -34.59 5.39
C SER A 268 35.65 -34.27 5.04
N SER A 269 34.93 -35.21 4.42
CA SER A 269 33.51 -35.04 4.12
C SER A 269 32.69 -34.88 5.41
N PRO A 270 31.89 -33.81 5.55
CA PRO A 270 30.88 -33.72 6.59
C PRO A 270 29.80 -34.80 6.43
N GLU A 271 29.11 -35.13 7.52
CA GLU A 271 27.86 -35.90 7.50
C GLU A 271 26.63 -35.01 7.17
N GLU A 272 26.86 -33.72 6.87
CA GLU A 272 25.85 -32.75 6.43
C GLU A 272 25.44 -32.97 4.95
N ASP A 273 24.17 -32.69 4.63
CA ASP A 273 23.66 -32.70 3.25
C ASP A 273 23.94 -31.39 2.50
N CYS A 274 24.20 -31.49 1.20
CA CYS A 274 24.33 -30.33 0.32
C CYS A 274 22.95 -29.72 0.05
N THR A 275 22.62 -28.59 0.68
CA THR A 275 21.29 -27.93 0.59
C THR A 275 20.90 -27.38 -0.79
N ILE A 276 21.66 -27.70 -1.85
CA ILE A 276 21.36 -27.37 -3.25
C ILE A 276 20.79 -28.59 -4.00
N CYS A 277 21.27 -29.81 -3.70
CA CYS A 277 20.82 -31.05 -4.34
C CYS A 277 20.20 -32.06 -3.37
N MET A 278 20.25 -31.82 -2.07
CA MET A 278 19.75 -32.72 -1.00
C MET A 278 20.40 -34.11 -1.03
N GLU A 279 21.71 -34.13 -1.28
CA GLU A 279 22.56 -35.34 -1.26
C GLU A 279 23.70 -35.13 -0.25
N PRO A 280 24.16 -36.18 0.46
CA PRO A 280 25.24 -36.07 1.45
C PRO A 280 26.53 -35.49 0.88
N LEU A 281 27.24 -34.64 1.63
CA LEU A 281 28.51 -34.05 1.19
C LEU A 281 29.66 -35.08 1.06
N GLY A 282 29.55 -36.24 1.68
CA GLY A 282 30.42 -37.39 1.39
C GLY A 282 30.11 -38.11 0.07
N GLY A 283 28.96 -37.83 -0.54
CA GLY A 283 28.50 -38.40 -1.80
C GLY A 283 28.97 -37.63 -3.04
N PRO A 284 28.56 -38.10 -4.23
CA PRO A 284 28.61 -37.30 -5.45
C PRO A 284 27.49 -36.24 -5.43
N SER A 285 27.65 -35.18 -6.24
CA SER A 285 26.56 -34.25 -6.51
C SER A 285 25.42 -34.95 -7.27
N GLY A 286 24.18 -34.76 -6.82
CA GLY A 286 22.98 -35.20 -7.54
C GLY A 286 22.69 -34.39 -8.83
N TYR A 287 23.40 -33.28 -9.07
CA TYR A 287 23.14 -32.41 -10.22
C TYR A 287 23.66 -33.03 -11.54
N LYS A 288 22.72 -33.39 -12.42
CA LYS A 288 22.98 -33.94 -13.76
C LYS A 288 22.53 -32.93 -14.82
N GLY A 289 23.48 -32.14 -15.34
CA GLY A 289 23.19 -31.08 -16.31
C GLY A 289 24.33 -30.83 -17.32
N PRO A 290 24.09 -30.03 -18.37
CA PRO A 290 25.10 -29.71 -19.37
C PRO A 290 26.25 -28.90 -18.75
N GLY A 291 27.49 -29.19 -19.16
CA GLY A 291 28.70 -28.59 -18.60
C GLY A 291 29.26 -29.28 -17.35
N VAL A 292 28.59 -30.31 -16.82
CA VAL A 292 29.13 -31.16 -15.74
C VAL A 292 30.18 -32.12 -16.31
N GLY A 293 31.46 -31.79 -16.14
CA GLY A 293 32.56 -32.73 -16.36
C GLY A 293 32.72 -33.73 -15.21
N PRO A 294 33.42 -34.86 -15.40
CA PRO A 294 33.71 -35.82 -14.33
C PRO A 294 34.70 -35.21 -13.32
N VAL A 295 34.19 -34.65 -12.23
CA VAL A 295 35.00 -34.11 -11.12
C VAL A 295 35.53 -35.26 -10.25
N SER A 296 36.81 -35.21 -9.87
CA SER A 296 37.41 -36.18 -8.94
C SER A 296 36.70 -36.15 -7.57
N ARG A 297 36.52 -37.32 -6.93
CA ARG A 297 35.98 -37.42 -5.56
C ARG A 297 36.73 -36.54 -4.56
N ALA A 298 38.02 -36.30 -4.77
CA ALA A 298 38.83 -35.44 -3.91
C ALA A 298 38.61 -33.93 -4.13
N GLU A 299 37.77 -33.52 -5.09
CA GLU A 299 37.40 -32.11 -5.36
C GLU A 299 35.87 -31.89 -5.32
N SER A 300 35.10 -32.85 -4.79
CA SER A 300 33.63 -32.82 -4.83
C SER A 300 33.00 -31.68 -4.03
N VAL A 301 33.59 -31.29 -2.89
CA VAL A 301 33.05 -30.34 -1.91
C VAL A 301 34.02 -29.20 -1.62
N GLY A 302 33.46 -28.01 -1.43
CA GLY A 302 34.18 -26.85 -0.91
C GLY A 302 33.36 -26.01 0.05
N ARG A 303 34.08 -25.26 0.90
CA ARG A 303 33.55 -24.40 1.94
C ARG A 303 33.68 -22.93 1.53
N LEU A 304 32.59 -22.17 1.57
CA LEU A 304 32.62 -20.74 1.26
C LEU A 304 33.41 -19.96 2.34
N THR A 305 34.37 -19.14 1.92
CA THR A 305 35.48 -18.68 2.79
C THR A 305 35.10 -17.68 3.89
N GLN A 306 33.98 -16.97 3.81
CA GLN A 306 33.56 -15.97 4.81
C GLN A 306 32.50 -16.52 5.77
N CYS A 307 31.50 -17.22 5.23
CA CYS A 307 30.34 -17.70 5.96
C CYS A 307 30.43 -19.19 6.35
N GLY A 308 31.50 -19.89 5.94
CA GLY A 308 31.79 -21.26 6.38
C GLY A 308 30.84 -22.38 5.92
N HIS A 309 29.84 -22.06 5.09
CA HIS A 309 28.87 -23.03 4.56
C HIS A 309 29.48 -23.94 3.49
N GLN A 310 29.00 -25.18 3.39
CA GLN A 310 29.61 -26.25 2.59
C GLN A 310 28.65 -26.78 1.52
N TYR A 311 29.18 -26.99 0.31
CA TYR A 311 28.39 -27.47 -0.83
C TYR A 311 29.25 -28.31 -1.77
N HIS A 312 28.60 -29.15 -2.57
CA HIS A 312 29.26 -29.72 -3.75
C HIS A 312 29.70 -28.59 -4.70
N PHE A 313 30.97 -28.62 -5.14
CA PHE A 313 31.53 -27.65 -6.10
C PHE A 313 30.67 -27.56 -7.36
N GLN A 314 30.25 -28.71 -7.89
CA GLN A 314 29.40 -28.79 -9.08
C GLN A 314 28.01 -28.16 -8.89
N CYS A 315 27.43 -28.23 -7.68
CA CYS A 315 26.16 -27.57 -7.37
C CYS A 315 26.29 -26.05 -7.40
N LEU A 316 27.41 -25.50 -6.90
CA LEU A 316 27.68 -24.06 -6.96
C LEU A 316 27.99 -23.57 -8.38
N VAL A 317 28.71 -24.36 -9.18
CA VAL A 317 28.93 -24.07 -10.61
C VAL A 317 27.60 -24.08 -11.38
N ALA A 318 26.71 -25.05 -11.12
CA ALA A 318 25.37 -25.08 -11.70
C ALA A 318 24.50 -23.88 -11.29
N MET A 319 24.50 -23.55 -9.99
CA MET A 319 23.79 -22.39 -9.43
C MET A 319 24.29 -21.07 -10.05
N TYR A 320 25.61 -20.89 -10.17
CA TYR A 320 26.22 -19.72 -10.81
C TYR A 320 25.88 -19.64 -12.31
N ASN A 321 25.91 -20.77 -13.03
CA ASN A 321 25.58 -20.81 -14.46
C ASN A 321 24.13 -20.41 -14.78
N ASN A 322 23.20 -20.69 -13.87
CA ASN A 322 21.80 -20.29 -13.95
C ASN A 322 21.56 -18.82 -13.56
N GLY A 323 22.56 -18.14 -12.98
CA GLY A 323 22.49 -16.72 -12.59
C GLY A 323 23.10 -15.75 -13.61
N ASN A 324 23.31 -14.51 -13.17
CA ASN A 324 23.83 -13.40 -13.99
C ASN A 324 25.26 -13.63 -14.53
N LYS A 325 26.03 -14.57 -13.95
CA LYS A 325 27.43 -14.87 -14.29
C LYS A 325 28.35 -13.63 -14.28
N ASP A 326 28.16 -12.78 -13.27
CA ASP A 326 28.78 -11.46 -13.15
C ASP A 326 30.16 -11.44 -12.46
N GLY A 327 30.63 -12.59 -11.96
CA GLY A 327 31.84 -12.70 -11.14
C GLY A 327 31.58 -12.66 -9.62
N SER A 328 30.33 -12.51 -9.20
CA SER A 328 29.90 -12.65 -7.81
C SER A 328 29.30 -14.04 -7.52
N LEU A 329 29.33 -14.47 -6.26
CA LEU A 329 28.66 -15.70 -5.83
C LEU A 329 27.86 -15.40 -4.56
N GLN A 330 26.56 -15.70 -4.56
CA GLN A 330 25.71 -15.55 -3.37
C GLN A 330 25.52 -16.90 -2.69
N CYS A 331 25.77 -16.98 -1.38
CA CYS A 331 25.55 -18.18 -0.59
C CYS A 331 24.06 -18.54 -0.56
N PRO A 332 23.62 -19.74 -0.97
CA PRO A 332 22.20 -20.06 -1.05
C PRO A 332 21.54 -20.15 0.33
N THR A 333 22.27 -20.51 1.38
CA THR A 333 21.74 -20.59 2.75
C THR A 333 21.66 -19.22 3.41
N CYS A 334 22.80 -18.60 3.76
CA CYS A 334 22.86 -17.35 4.53
C CYS A 334 22.95 -16.05 3.71
N LYS A 335 22.84 -16.12 2.38
CA LYS A 335 22.78 -14.97 1.45
C LYS A 335 24.02 -14.06 1.39
N THR A 336 25.10 -14.34 2.13
CA THR A 336 26.41 -13.67 2.00
C THR A 336 26.86 -13.60 0.53
N ILE A 337 27.31 -12.43 0.09
CA ILE A 337 27.76 -12.16 -1.29
C ILE A 337 29.29 -12.13 -1.34
N TYR A 338 29.86 -12.88 -2.28
CA TYR A 338 31.29 -12.98 -2.52
C TYR A 338 31.66 -12.24 -3.80
N GLY A 339 32.51 -11.22 -3.68
CA GLY A 339 32.82 -10.30 -4.79
C GLY A 339 31.75 -9.21 -4.94
N VAL A 340 31.84 -8.42 -6.03
CA VAL A 340 30.91 -7.31 -6.28
C VAL A 340 29.74 -7.82 -7.13
N LYS A 341 28.55 -7.90 -6.53
CA LYS A 341 27.31 -8.25 -7.24
C LYS A 341 26.89 -7.13 -8.18
N THR A 342 26.44 -7.50 -9.37
CA THR A 342 25.89 -6.59 -10.38
C THR A 342 24.67 -7.22 -11.08
N GLY A 343 23.77 -6.36 -11.56
CA GLY A 343 22.55 -6.78 -12.24
C GLY A 343 22.63 -6.66 -13.76
N ASN A 344 21.51 -6.96 -14.41
CA ASN A 344 21.37 -6.91 -15.86
C ASN A 344 20.58 -5.67 -16.36
N GLN A 345 20.34 -4.66 -15.51
CA GLN A 345 19.69 -3.38 -15.86
C GLN A 345 20.11 -2.87 -17.25
N PRO A 346 19.16 -2.58 -18.16
CA PRO A 346 19.50 -2.03 -19.47
C PRO A 346 20.20 -0.65 -19.40
N ALA A 347 20.84 -0.27 -20.51
CA ALA A 347 21.44 1.04 -20.67
C ALA A 347 20.38 2.16 -20.57
N GLY A 348 20.69 3.23 -19.84
CA GLY A 348 19.75 4.31 -19.58
C GLY A 348 20.37 5.50 -18.83
N LYS A 349 19.51 6.32 -18.23
CA LYS A 349 19.87 7.55 -17.52
C LYS A 349 19.20 7.60 -16.14
N MET A 350 19.95 8.02 -15.13
CA MET A 350 19.46 8.42 -13.82
C MET A 350 19.78 9.90 -13.64
N GLU A 351 18.80 10.71 -13.28
CA GLU A 351 18.97 12.12 -12.90
C GLU A 351 18.47 12.34 -11.47
N TYR A 352 19.01 13.34 -10.77
CA TYR A 352 18.57 13.69 -9.42
C TYR A 352 18.84 15.15 -9.07
N HIS A 353 17.89 15.74 -8.32
CA HIS A 353 17.95 17.13 -7.84
C HIS A 353 16.95 17.36 -6.71
N VAL A 354 17.10 18.46 -5.98
CA VAL A 354 16.17 18.90 -4.93
C VAL A 354 15.05 19.75 -5.53
N ILE A 355 13.82 19.55 -5.06
CA ILE A 355 12.63 20.37 -5.36
C ILE A 355 12.13 21.09 -4.08
N PRO A 356 11.49 22.27 -4.18
CA PRO A 356 11.20 23.15 -3.04
C PRO A 356 9.97 22.72 -2.21
N HIS A 357 9.70 21.42 -2.12
CA HIS A 357 8.52 20.87 -1.47
C HIS A 357 8.89 19.73 -0.52
N SER A 358 8.20 19.66 0.61
CA SER A 358 8.28 18.57 1.58
C SER A 358 7.32 17.44 1.22
N ILE A 359 7.73 16.20 1.45
CA ILE A 359 6.86 15.01 1.38
C ILE A 359 6.16 14.77 2.73
N PRO A 360 4.97 14.15 2.76
CA PRO A 360 4.28 13.81 4.00
C PRO A 360 5.17 13.00 4.97
N GLY A 361 5.23 13.43 6.23
CA GLY A 361 6.10 12.83 7.25
C GLY A 361 7.47 13.50 7.40
N HIS A 362 7.88 14.37 6.47
CA HIS A 362 9.17 15.09 6.52
C HIS A 362 8.97 16.60 6.29
N PRO A 363 8.28 17.32 7.20
CA PRO A 363 7.97 18.76 7.05
C PRO A 363 9.18 19.68 7.28
N ASP A 364 10.27 19.13 7.82
CA ASP A 364 11.53 19.78 8.20
C ASP A 364 12.48 19.99 7.01
N CYS A 365 12.32 19.19 5.95
CA CYS A 365 13.25 19.17 4.82
C CYS A 365 12.53 19.21 3.47
N LYS A 366 13.32 19.39 2.41
CA LYS A 366 12.88 19.38 1.00
C LYS A 366 12.82 17.95 0.46
N THR A 367 12.55 17.79 -0.83
CA THR A 367 12.52 16.46 -1.47
C THR A 367 13.60 16.36 -2.53
N ILE A 368 14.40 15.29 -2.47
CA ILE A 368 15.23 14.80 -3.57
C ILE A 368 14.30 14.08 -4.55
N ARG A 369 14.19 14.58 -5.78
CA ARG A 369 13.50 13.89 -6.88
C ARG A 369 14.52 13.16 -7.74
N ILE A 370 14.45 11.84 -7.74
CA ILE A 370 15.18 10.96 -8.67
C ILE A 370 14.31 10.76 -9.92
N ILE A 371 14.95 10.68 -11.09
CA ILE A 371 14.30 10.43 -12.38
C ILE A 371 15.10 9.34 -13.11
N TYR A 372 14.50 8.17 -13.28
CA TYR A 372 15.06 7.13 -14.13
C TYR A 372 14.44 7.20 -15.52
N ASN A 373 15.25 7.01 -16.56
CA ASN A 373 14.80 6.90 -17.94
C ASN A 373 15.56 5.78 -18.65
N ILE A 374 14.86 4.69 -18.95
CA ILE A 374 15.38 3.53 -19.69
C ILE A 374 14.52 3.39 -20.97
N PRO A 375 15.10 3.50 -22.18
CA PRO A 375 14.39 3.25 -23.42
C PRO A 375 14.16 1.75 -23.65
N PRO A 376 13.16 1.36 -24.47
CA PRO A 376 13.06 -0.01 -24.99
C PRO A 376 14.28 -0.33 -25.87
N GLY A 377 14.57 -1.62 -26.08
CA GLY A 377 15.74 -2.04 -26.85
C GLY A 377 15.77 -3.52 -27.18
N ILE A 378 16.96 -4.03 -27.50
CA ILE A 378 17.23 -5.45 -27.75
C ILE A 378 17.99 -6.05 -26.56
N GLN A 379 17.55 -7.24 -26.14
CA GLN A 379 18.07 -8.01 -25.02
C GLN A 379 19.51 -8.49 -25.27
N GLY A 380 20.37 -8.35 -24.26
CA GLY A 380 21.76 -8.80 -24.29
C GLY A 380 21.92 -10.28 -23.87
N PRO A 381 23.14 -10.84 -23.91
CA PRO A 381 23.43 -12.19 -23.43
C PRO A 381 23.12 -12.42 -21.93
N GLU A 382 22.97 -11.35 -21.15
CA GLU A 382 22.63 -11.38 -19.72
C GLU A 382 21.10 -11.30 -19.42
N HIS A 383 20.26 -11.32 -20.45
CA HIS A 383 18.80 -11.22 -20.35
C HIS A 383 18.10 -12.56 -20.64
N PRO A 384 16.82 -12.76 -20.24
CA PRO A 384 16.13 -14.04 -20.38
C PRO A 384 15.98 -14.54 -21.83
N ASN A 385 15.86 -13.63 -22.80
CA ASN A 385 15.73 -13.96 -24.21
C ASN A 385 16.72 -13.14 -25.07
N PRO A 386 18.02 -13.48 -25.11
CA PRO A 386 19.02 -12.73 -25.85
C PRO A 386 18.64 -12.52 -27.32
N GLY A 387 18.80 -11.29 -27.83
CA GLY A 387 18.44 -10.93 -29.20
C GLY A 387 16.95 -10.62 -29.44
N LYS A 388 16.03 -10.95 -28.53
CA LYS A 388 14.64 -10.46 -28.62
C LYS A 388 14.54 -8.97 -28.20
N PRO A 389 13.51 -8.23 -28.64
CA PRO A 389 13.22 -6.92 -28.05
C PRO A 389 12.86 -7.03 -26.56
N PHE A 390 12.94 -5.90 -25.85
CA PHE A 390 12.30 -5.69 -24.56
C PHE A 390 11.55 -4.34 -24.53
N THR A 391 10.43 -4.27 -23.83
CA THR A 391 9.64 -3.04 -23.66
C THR A 391 10.03 -2.29 -22.39
N ALA A 392 9.80 -0.97 -22.34
CA ALA A 392 10.09 -0.15 -21.16
C ALA A 392 8.86 0.69 -20.80
N ARG A 393 8.04 0.21 -19.86
CA ARG A 393 6.77 0.85 -19.49
C ARG A 393 6.95 1.91 -18.39
N GLY A 394 6.22 3.01 -18.51
CA GLY A 394 6.12 4.05 -17.47
C GLY A 394 7.37 4.90 -17.26
N PHE A 395 8.30 4.97 -18.23
CA PHE A 395 9.45 5.87 -18.17
C PHE A 395 9.12 7.24 -18.81
N PRO A 396 9.66 8.36 -18.27
CA PRO A 396 10.56 8.44 -17.11
C PRO A 396 9.85 8.14 -15.78
N ARG A 397 10.48 7.31 -14.94
CA ARG A 397 9.97 6.96 -13.60
C ARG A 397 10.50 7.97 -12.60
N HIS A 398 9.59 8.71 -11.96
CA HIS A 398 9.91 9.66 -10.90
C HIS A 398 9.86 8.98 -9.53
N CYS A 399 10.85 9.26 -8.68
CA CYS A 399 10.93 8.74 -7.32
C CYS A 399 11.34 9.85 -6.35
N TYR A 400 10.99 9.70 -5.07
CA TYR A 400 11.14 10.76 -4.07
C TYR A 400 11.79 10.25 -2.79
N LEU A 401 12.75 11.01 -2.26
CA LEU A 401 13.36 10.83 -0.94
C LEU A 401 13.35 12.20 -0.21
N PRO A 402 13.29 12.24 1.13
CA PRO A 402 13.51 13.49 1.86
C PRO A 402 14.95 13.97 1.69
N ASP A 403 15.18 15.28 1.62
CA ASP A 403 16.50 15.91 1.61
C ASP A 403 17.05 16.02 3.05
N SER A 404 17.00 14.89 3.77
CA SER A 404 17.63 14.68 5.07
C SER A 404 18.98 14.00 4.89
N GLU A 405 19.78 13.92 5.95
CA GLU A 405 21.06 13.20 5.91
C GLU A 405 20.87 11.73 5.52
N LYS A 406 19.85 11.07 6.11
CA LYS A 406 19.49 9.68 5.80
C LYS A 406 19.02 9.51 4.35
N GLY A 407 18.25 10.46 3.82
CA GLY A 407 17.84 10.47 2.40
C GLY A 407 19.01 10.68 1.44
N ARG A 408 19.97 11.56 1.77
CA ARG A 408 21.23 11.72 1.02
C ARG A 408 22.13 10.48 1.10
N LYS A 409 22.16 9.79 2.24
CA LYS A 409 22.85 8.50 2.40
C LYS A 409 22.23 7.42 1.49
N VAL A 410 20.91 7.28 1.49
CA VAL A 410 20.19 6.39 0.55
C VAL A 410 20.50 6.77 -0.91
N LEU A 411 20.51 8.05 -1.27
CA LEU A 411 20.85 8.48 -2.64
C LEU A 411 22.27 8.04 -3.06
N ARG A 412 23.29 8.13 -2.19
CA ARG A 412 24.64 7.64 -2.51
C ARG A 412 24.63 6.16 -2.85
N LEU A 413 23.98 5.34 -2.03
CA LEU A 413 23.92 3.89 -2.24
C LEU A 413 23.05 3.51 -3.46
N LEU A 414 22.02 4.30 -3.79
CA LEU A 414 21.27 4.16 -5.06
C LEU A 414 22.10 4.49 -6.30
N LEU A 415 23.10 5.38 -6.22
CA LEU A 415 24.04 5.63 -7.32
C LEU A 415 24.98 4.45 -7.52
N VAL A 416 25.51 3.88 -6.42
CA VAL A 416 26.29 2.64 -6.47
C VAL A 416 25.45 1.50 -7.07
N ALA A 417 24.19 1.35 -6.65
CA ALA A 417 23.26 0.36 -7.19
C ALA A 417 23.00 0.56 -8.69
N TRP A 418 22.79 1.80 -9.12
CA TRP A 418 22.56 2.14 -10.52
C TRP A 418 23.77 1.80 -11.41
N ASP A 419 24.99 2.16 -10.97
CA ASP A 419 26.22 1.87 -11.71
C ASP A 419 26.63 0.39 -11.62
N ARG A 420 26.23 -0.32 -10.55
CA ARG A 420 26.23 -1.80 -10.44
C ARG A 420 25.06 -2.47 -11.20
N ARG A 421 24.23 -1.73 -11.94
CA ARG A 421 23.10 -2.26 -12.75
C ARG A 421 22.00 -2.99 -11.95
N LEU A 422 21.73 -2.58 -10.71
CA LEU A 422 20.87 -3.30 -9.76
C LEU A 422 19.47 -2.71 -9.51
N ILE A 423 19.12 -1.52 -10.03
CA ILE A 423 17.80 -0.91 -9.76
C ILE A 423 16.66 -1.54 -10.59
N PHE A 424 16.97 -1.96 -11.82
CA PHE A 424 16.01 -2.59 -12.74
C PHE A 424 16.55 -3.89 -13.35
N SER A 425 15.64 -4.71 -13.85
CA SER A 425 15.92 -5.96 -14.57
C SER A 425 15.04 -6.06 -15.82
N VAL A 426 15.32 -7.03 -16.71
CA VAL A 426 14.40 -7.44 -17.78
C VAL A 426 13.75 -8.75 -17.38
N GLY A 427 12.42 -8.76 -17.29
CA GLY A 427 11.65 -9.91 -16.83
C GLY A 427 10.15 -9.73 -17.06
N THR A 428 9.34 -10.35 -16.20
CA THR A 428 7.87 -10.28 -16.27
C THR A 428 7.32 -9.31 -15.24
N SER A 429 6.47 -8.38 -15.69
CA SER A 429 5.80 -7.40 -14.84
C SER A 429 4.79 -8.05 -13.90
N SER A 430 4.98 -7.88 -12.59
CA SER A 430 4.04 -8.34 -11.55
C SER A 430 2.68 -7.64 -11.58
N THR A 431 2.60 -6.44 -12.17
CA THR A 431 1.35 -5.64 -12.22
C THR A 431 0.56 -5.80 -13.52
N THR A 432 1.18 -6.32 -14.59
CA THR A 432 0.53 -6.45 -15.92
C THR A 432 0.68 -7.81 -16.58
N GLY A 433 1.56 -8.69 -16.08
CA GLY A 433 1.89 -9.97 -16.72
C GLY A 433 2.71 -9.85 -18.02
N GLU A 434 3.08 -8.62 -18.43
CA GLU A 434 3.91 -8.40 -19.63
C GLU A 434 5.31 -8.99 -19.43
N SER A 435 5.69 -9.97 -20.24
CA SER A 435 7.06 -10.52 -20.28
C SER A 435 8.00 -9.60 -21.04
N ASP A 436 9.31 -9.86 -20.94
CA ASP A 436 10.34 -9.16 -21.71
C ASP A 436 10.26 -7.63 -21.53
N THR A 437 10.03 -7.18 -20.29
CA THR A 437 9.85 -5.75 -19.96
C THR A 437 10.75 -5.29 -18.82
N VAL A 438 11.01 -3.98 -18.76
CA VAL A 438 11.85 -3.37 -17.71
C VAL A 438 11.07 -3.27 -16.39
N ILE A 439 11.43 -4.14 -15.44
CA ILE A 439 10.87 -4.25 -14.10
C ILE A 439 11.81 -3.65 -13.04
N TRP A 440 11.27 -3.30 -11.87
CA TRP A 440 12.09 -3.03 -10.69
C TRP A 440 12.83 -4.30 -10.24
N ASN A 441 13.96 -4.16 -9.57
CA ASN A 441 14.76 -5.28 -9.08
C ASN A 441 15.09 -5.08 -7.59
N GLU A 442 14.30 -5.70 -6.71
CA GLU A 442 14.50 -5.86 -5.25
C GLU A 442 14.75 -4.61 -4.38
N VAL A 443 14.81 -3.40 -4.94
CA VAL A 443 15.02 -2.14 -4.19
C VAL A 443 13.83 -1.20 -4.42
N HIS A 444 13.02 -1.02 -3.37
CA HIS A 444 11.74 -0.32 -3.45
C HIS A 444 11.89 1.20 -3.51
N HIS A 445 11.16 1.81 -4.43
CA HIS A 445 11.16 3.25 -4.67
C HIS A 445 9.78 3.85 -4.42
N LYS A 446 9.73 5.01 -3.77
CA LYS A 446 8.49 5.76 -3.58
C LYS A 446 8.20 6.63 -4.80
N THR A 447 7.17 6.27 -5.54
CA THR A 447 6.74 6.87 -6.82
C THR A 447 5.50 7.76 -6.68
N GLU A 448 4.87 7.79 -5.51
CA GLU A 448 3.75 8.65 -5.16
C GLU A 448 4.21 9.73 -4.16
N PHE A 449 4.06 11.02 -4.52
CA PHE A 449 4.67 12.14 -3.81
C PHE A 449 3.92 12.54 -2.52
N GLY A 450 2.61 12.82 -2.63
CA GLY A 450 1.85 13.54 -1.60
C GLY A 450 0.78 12.71 -0.89
N SER A 451 0.78 11.40 -1.10
CA SER A 451 -0.14 10.43 -0.50
C SER A 451 0.50 9.03 -0.54
N ASN A 452 -0.14 8.02 0.07
CA ASN A 452 0.32 6.62 0.07
C ASN A 452 -0.83 5.65 -0.27
N LEU A 453 -1.62 5.97 -1.29
CA LEU A 453 -2.79 5.17 -1.70
C LEU A 453 -2.43 3.94 -2.53
N THR A 454 -1.24 3.93 -3.13
CA THR A 454 -0.70 2.77 -3.88
C THR A 454 0.20 1.87 -3.03
N GLY A 455 0.51 2.24 -1.78
CA GLY A 455 1.60 1.65 -0.98
C GLY A 455 3.01 2.16 -1.34
N HIS A 456 3.16 2.76 -2.52
CA HIS A 456 4.43 3.28 -3.03
C HIS A 456 4.59 4.80 -2.80
N GLY A 457 4.00 5.34 -1.72
CA GLY A 457 4.07 6.75 -1.37
C GLY A 457 4.30 7.07 0.11
N PHE A 458 3.94 8.29 0.51
CA PHE A 458 4.24 8.89 1.82
C PHE A 458 2.95 9.36 2.55
N PRO A 459 2.91 9.34 3.89
CA PRO A 459 4.01 9.03 4.80
C PRO A 459 4.31 7.52 4.88
N ASP A 460 5.57 7.22 5.17
CA ASP A 460 6.07 5.88 5.48
C ASP A 460 7.34 6.03 6.34
N PRO A 461 7.24 5.88 7.67
CA PRO A 461 8.39 6.03 8.58
C PRO A 461 9.48 4.96 8.39
N GLY A 462 9.14 3.78 7.87
CA GLY A 462 10.07 2.66 7.73
C GLY A 462 10.83 2.65 6.39
N HIS A 463 10.36 3.39 5.39
CA HIS A 463 10.88 3.37 4.02
C HIS A 463 12.41 3.49 3.93
N LEU A 464 13.02 4.43 4.66
CA LEU A 464 14.46 4.67 4.56
C LEU A 464 15.31 3.56 5.18
N ASP A 465 14.81 2.87 6.22
CA ASP A 465 15.49 1.73 6.82
C ASP A 465 15.33 0.48 5.94
N ASN A 466 14.13 0.24 5.43
CA ASN A 466 13.84 -0.86 4.52
C ASN A 466 14.71 -0.79 3.26
N VAL A 467 14.87 0.38 2.65
CA VAL A 467 15.71 0.54 1.45
C VAL A 467 17.20 0.38 1.75
N LEU A 468 17.68 0.79 2.93
CA LEU A 468 19.07 0.52 3.35
C LEU A 468 19.31 -0.98 3.51
N GLU A 469 18.37 -1.73 4.08
CA GLU A 469 18.45 -3.19 4.22
C GLU A 469 18.33 -3.90 2.86
N GLU A 470 17.44 -3.45 1.97
CA GLU A 470 17.33 -3.97 0.59
C GLU A 470 18.63 -3.77 -0.20
N LEU A 471 19.26 -2.59 -0.10
CA LEU A 471 20.55 -2.31 -0.72
C LEU A 471 21.67 -3.19 -0.13
N ARG A 472 21.69 -3.36 1.20
CA ARG A 472 22.62 -4.27 1.89
C ARG A 472 22.43 -5.73 1.43
N ALA A 473 21.19 -6.17 1.22
CA ALA A 473 20.87 -7.49 0.66
C ALA A 473 21.27 -7.66 -0.82
N GLN A 474 21.52 -6.57 -1.56
CA GLN A 474 22.18 -6.57 -2.87
C GLN A 474 23.71 -6.47 -2.80
N GLY A 475 24.31 -6.43 -1.61
CA GLY A 475 25.76 -6.28 -1.44
C GLY A 475 26.22 -4.86 -1.75
N ILE A 476 25.52 -3.88 -1.20
CA ILE A 476 25.88 -2.45 -1.26
C ILE A 476 25.92 -1.93 0.17
N GLU A 477 27.11 -1.59 0.63
CA GLU A 477 27.37 -1.22 2.02
C GLU A 477 27.83 0.25 2.12
N GLU A 478 27.91 0.80 3.33
CA GLU A 478 28.11 2.25 3.51
C GLU A 478 29.45 2.75 2.94
N ASP A 479 30.49 1.92 3.03
CA ASP A 479 31.83 2.19 2.53
C ASP A 479 31.87 2.33 0.99
N ASP A 480 30.99 1.64 0.26
CA ASP A 480 30.84 1.82 -1.19
C ASP A 480 30.44 3.26 -1.54
N GLY A 481 29.67 3.91 -0.66
CA GLY A 481 29.24 5.30 -0.78
C GLY A 481 30.29 6.33 -0.32
N LEU A 482 31.44 5.90 0.21
CA LEU A 482 32.53 6.78 0.66
C LEU A 482 33.67 6.92 -0.37
N MET A 483 33.71 6.04 -1.39
CA MET A 483 34.75 6.08 -2.44
C MET A 483 34.50 7.13 -3.53
N GLU A 484 33.39 7.87 -3.49
CA GLU A 484 33.09 8.97 -4.42
C GLU A 484 33.48 10.35 -3.85
N LYS A 485 34.79 10.60 -3.75
CA LYS A 485 35.38 11.92 -3.48
C LYS A 485 36.14 12.45 -4.69
#